data_AF-A0A316Z3T4-F1
#
_entry.id   AF-A0A316Z3T4-F1
#
_cell.length_a   1.000
_cell.length_b   1.000
_cell.length_c   1.000
_cell.angle_alpha   90.00
_cell.angle_beta   90.00
_cell.angle_gamma   90.00
#
_symmetry.space_group_name_H-M   'P 1'
#
loop_
_entity.id
_entity.type
_entity.pdbx_description
1 polymer ?
#
loop_
_entity_poly.entity_id
_entity_poly.type
_entity_poly.pdbx_seq_one_letter_code
_entity_poly.pdbx_strand_id
1 'polypeptide(L)'
;MSLIFSAFKTLTGQTVTVELKNDVALTGELKSVDQFLNFRLDNIRIREGDEARWPHLMAVRSAFIRGSVVRYVHVPAAAVDTQLLEDATRREAASGRR
;
A
#
# COMPACT_ATOMS: atom_id res chain seq x y z
N MET A 1 15.86 7.59 5.86
CA MET A 1 14.63 6.78 5.74
C MET A 1 13.54 7.72 5.23
N SER A 2 12.86 7.40 4.13
CA SER A 2 11.73 8.22 3.64
C SER A 2 10.58 8.17 4.64
N LEU A 3 9.89 9.30 4.85
CA LEU A 3 8.65 9.41 5.63
C LEU A 3 7.61 8.38 5.20
N ILE A 4 7.33 8.32 3.89
CA ILE A 4 6.27 7.47 3.33
C ILE A 4 6.60 5.98 3.52
N PHE A 5 7.86 5.59 3.34
CA PHE A 5 8.30 4.23 3.66
C PHE A 5 8.07 3.90 5.14
N SER A 6 8.40 4.83 6.03
CA SER A 6 8.24 4.66 7.48
C SER A 6 6.75 4.54 7.85
N ALA A 7 5.89 5.36 7.25
CA ALA A 7 4.44 5.31 7.44
C ALA A 7 3.84 3.96 6.97
N PHE A 8 4.20 3.45 5.79
CA PHE A 8 3.70 2.14 5.37
C PHE A 8 4.25 0.98 6.20
N LYS A 9 5.46 1.11 6.77
CA LYS A 9 5.98 0.09 7.68
C LYS A 9 5.11 -0.08 8.92
N THR A 10 4.53 1.00 9.46
CA THR A 10 3.63 0.91 10.63
C THR A 10 2.32 0.19 10.31
N LEU A 11 1.97 0.05 9.03
CA LEU A 11 0.77 -0.63 8.55
C LEU A 11 0.98 -2.12 8.26
N THR A 12 2.15 -2.67 8.57
CA THR A 12 2.39 -4.13 8.45
C THR A 12 1.37 -4.89 9.31
N GLY A 13 0.74 -5.90 8.71
CA GLY A 13 -0.35 -6.68 9.32
C GLY A 13 -1.75 -6.10 9.12
N GLN A 14 -1.87 -4.87 8.60
CA GLN A 14 -3.18 -4.27 8.30
C GLN A 14 -3.71 -4.74 6.95
N THR A 15 -5.04 -4.78 6.81
CA THR A 15 -5.68 -4.96 5.50
C THR A 15 -5.66 -3.65 4.74
N VAL A 16 -5.10 -3.67 3.54
CA VAL A 16 -5.01 -2.52 2.63
C VAL A 16 -5.52 -2.88 1.25
N THR A 17 -5.95 -1.88 0.49
CA THR A 17 -6.26 -2.05 -0.94
C THR A 17 -5.25 -1.27 -1.77
N VAL A 18 -4.55 -1.96 -2.66
CA VAL A 18 -3.59 -1.35 -3.60
C VAL A 18 -4.24 -1.27 -4.97
N GLU A 19 -4.50 -0.04 -5.44
CA GLU A 19 -4.96 0.24 -6.80
C GLU A 19 -3.76 0.53 -7.70
N LEU A 20 -3.68 -0.20 -8.81
CA LEU A 20 -2.63 -0.07 -9.82
C LEU A 20 -3.02 0.94 -10.89
N LYS A 21 -2.02 1.45 -11.61
CA LYS A 21 -2.20 2.41 -12.72
C LYS A 21 -3.04 1.88 -13.89
N ASN A 22 -3.28 0.57 -13.97
CA ASN A 22 -4.15 -0.08 -14.95
C ASN A 22 -5.53 -0.44 -14.36
N ASP A 23 -5.91 0.19 -13.24
CA ASP A 23 -7.20 0.06 -12.55
C ASP A 23 -7.44 -1.30 -11.87
N VAL A 24 -6.44 -2.17 -11.81
CA VAL A 24 -6.53 -3.39 -10.97
C VAL A 24 -6.45 -2.97 -9.51
N ALA A 25 -7.41 -3.40 -8.70
CA ALA A 25 -7.41 -3.20 -7.25
C ALA A 25 -7.30 -4.53 -6.51
N LEU A 26 -6.29 -4.65 -5.65
CA LEU A 26 -6.02 -5.84 -4.83
C LEU A 26 -6.14 -5.49 -3.36
N THR A 27 -7.05 -6.15 -2.66
CA THR A 27 -7.19 -6.05 -1.20
C THR A 27 -6.52 -7.23 -0.53
N GLY A 28 -5.67 -6.99 0.45
CA GLY A 28 -4.96 -8.04 1.18
C GLY A 28 -4.26 -7.53 2.43
N GLU A 29 -3.62 -8.44 3.17
CA GLU A 29 -2.83 -8.10 4.35
C GLU A 29 -1.44 -7.63 3.94
N LEU A 30 -1.02 -6.44 4.39
CA LEU A 30 0.31 -5.90 4.12
C LEU A 30 1.38 -6.67 4.90
N LYS A 31 2.17 -7.49 4.22
CA LYS A 31 3.28 -8.25 4.86
C LYS A 31 4.57 -7.47 4.94
N SER A 32 4.89 -6.70 3.91
CA SER A 32 6.10 -5.88 3.91
C SER A 32 6.02 -4.77 2.87
N VAL A 33 6.72 -3.68 3.15
CA VAL A 33 7.05 -2.62 2.21
C VAL A 33 8.56 -2.39 2.23
N ASP A 34 9.14 -1.98 1.10
CA ASP A 34 10.55 -1.60 1.01
C ASP A 34 10.75 -0.10 0.72
N GLN A 35 12.02 0.32 0.63
CA GLN A 35 12.38 1.73 0.39
C GLN A 35 11.93 2.28 -0.98
N PHE A 36 11.61 1.41 -1.94
CA PHE A 36 11.08 1.78 -3.25
C PHE A 36 9.55 1.72 -3.29
N LEU A 37 8.93 1.52 -2.13
CA LEU A 37 7.49 1.33 -1.96
C LEU A 37 6.99 0.14 -2.78
N ASN A 38 7.79 -0.93 -2.90
CA ASN A 38 7.25 -2.21 -3.37
C ASN A 38 6.48 -2.87 -2.22
N PHE A 39 5.30 -3.42 -2.53
CA PHE A 39 4.40 -4.01 -1.54
C PHE A 39 4.36 -5.52 -1.69
N ARG A 40 4.39 -6.24 -0.56
CA ARG A 40 4.02 -7.66 -0.47
C ARG A 40 2.70 -7.77 0.25
N LEU A 41 1.70 -8.32 -0.42
CA LEU A 41 0.39 -8.60 0.16
C LEU A 41 0.16 -10.12 0.19
N ASP A 42 -0.46 -10.59 1.27
CA ASP A 42 -0.96 -11.95 1.41
C ASP A 42 -2.49 -11.96 1.55
N ASN A 43 -3.08 -13.15 1.37
CA ASN A 43 -4.52 -13.37 1.40
C ASN A 43 -5.29 -12.42 0.47
N ILE A 44 -4.73 -12.16 -0.72
CA ILE A 44 -5.26 -11.15 -1.61
C ILE A 44 -6.58 -11.57 -2.25
N ARG A 45 -7.41 -10.57 -2.54
CA ARG A 45 -8.63 -10.68 -3.33
C ARG A 45 -8.71 -9.49 -4.28
N ILE A 46 -9.23 -9.73 -5.47
CA ILE A 46 -9.59 -8.66 -6.41
C ILE A 46 -10.82 -7.95 -5.84
N ARG A 47 -11.00 -6.67 -6.18
CA ARG A 47 -12.25 -5.94 -5.94
C ARG A 47 -13.46 -6.73 -6.46
N GLU A 48 -14.52 -6.77 -5.65
CA GLU A 48 -15.80 -7.39 -6.03
C GLU A 48 -16.34 -6.75 -7.31
N GLY A 49 -16.71 -7.59 -8.28
CA GLY A 49 -17.22 -7.19 -9.60
C GLY A 49 -16.16 -7.16 -10.71
N ASP A 50 -14.87 -7.23 -10.39
CA ASP A 50 -13.78 -7.25 -11.38
C ASP A 50 -13.29 -8.67 -11.72
N GLU A 51 -13.87 -9.72 -11.13
CA GLU A 51 -13.42 -11.11 -11.28
C GLU A 51 -13.47 -11.60 -12.73
N ALA A 52 -14.53 -11.22 -13.46
CA ALA A 52 -14.69 -11.57 -14.88
C ALA A 52 -13.75 -10.78 -15.79
N ARG A 53 -13.34 -9.57 -15.38
CA ARG A 53 -12.40 -8.72 -16.11
C ARG A 53 -10.96 -9.22 -15.94
N TRP A 54 -10.64 -9.78 -14.77
CA TRP A 54 -9.29 -10.25 -14.44
C TRP A 54 -9.28 -11.70 -13.92
N PRO A 55 -9.77 -12.69 -14.70
CA PRO A 55 -9.96 -14.06 -14.21
C PRO A 55 -8.64 -14.74 -13.80
N HIS A 56 -7.53 -14.35 -14.44
CA HIS A 56 -6.19 -14.87 -14.14
C HIS A 56 -5.70 -14.51 -12.72
N LEU A 57 -6.27 -13.48 -12.09
CA LEU A 57 -5.89 -13.05 -10.73
C LEU A 57 -6.69 -13.79 -9.63
N MET A 58 -7.75 -14.52 -9.97
CA MET A 58 -8.64 -15.18 -9.00
C MET A 58 -7.97 -16.27 -8.15
N ALA A 59 -7.00 -16.96 -8.75
CA ALA A 59 -6.24 -18.02 -8.07
C ALA A 59 -5.07 -17.47 -7.24
N VAL A 60 -4.73 -16.19 -7.39
CA VAL A 60 -3.58 -15.59 -6.72
C VAL A 60 -3.93 -15.32 -5.26
N ARG A 61 -3.05 -15.75 -4.34
CA ARG A 61 -3.22 -15.58 -2.89
C ARG A 61 -2.21 -14.61 -2.28
N SER A 62 -1.09 -14.36 -2.96
CA SER A 62 -0.06 -13.43 -2.54
C SER A 62 0.45 -12.65 -3.75
N ALA A 63 0.77 -11.38 -3.58
CA ALA A 63 1.31 -10.53 -4.64
C ALA A 63 2.53 -9.75 -4.17
N PHE A 64 3.54 -9.68 -5.03
CA PHE A 64 4.58 -8.66 -4.97
C PHE A 64 4.27 -7.60 -6.03
N ILE A 65 4.09 -6.36 -5.59
CA ILE A 65 3.66 -5.24 -6.41
C ILE A 65 4.80 -4.22 -6.46
N ARG A 66 5.25 -3.89 -7.67
CA ARG A 66 6.28 -2.88 -7.86
C ARG A 66 5.71 -1.49 -7.55
N GLY A 67 6.38 -0.70 -6.70
CA GLY A 67 5.88 0.60 -6.25
C GLY A 67 5.56 1.57 -7.39
N SER A 68 6.35 1.52 -8.47
CA SER A 68 6.16 2.39 -9.63
C SER A 68 4.86 2.17 -10.41
N VAL A 69 4.16 1.05 -10.22
CA VAL A 69 2.87 0.75 -10.88
C VAL A 69 1.67 1.04 -9.99
N VAL A 70 1.88 1.42 -8.73
CA VAL A 70 0.80 1.77 -7.79
C VAL A 70 0.27 3.17 -8.12
N ARG A 71 -1.04 3.33 -8.07
CA ARG A 71 -1.74 4.63 -8.15
C ARG A 71 -2.22 5.07 -6.78
N TYR A 72 -2.96 4.21 -6.07
CA TYR A 72 -3.48 4.50 -4.73
C TYR A 72 -3.25 3.33 -3.78
N VAL A 73 -3.13 3.64 -2.49
CA VAL A 73 -3.19 2.66 -1.41
C VAL A 73 -4.25 3.14 -0.41
N HIS A 74 -5.33 2.38 -0.30
CA HIS A 74 -6.37 2.62 0.70
C HIS A 74 -5.99 1.90 1.99
N VAL A 75 -6.04 2.64 3.10
CA VAL A 75 -5.62 2.16 4.42
C VAL A 75 -6.74 2.38 5.43
N PRO A 76 -6.84 1.57 6.49
CA PRO A 76 -7.82 1.79 7.55
C PRO A 76 -7.52 3.10 8.28
N ALA A 77 -8.50 4.00 8.39
CA ALA A 77 -8.31 5.29 9.05
C ALA A 77 -7.85 5.13 10.51
N ALA A 78 -8.38 4.13 11.22
CA ALA A 78 -7.99 3.82 12.60
C ALA A 78 -6.54 3.33 12.75
N ALA A 79 -5.88 2.91 11.67
CA ALA A 79 -4.48 2.47 11.68
C ALA A 79 -3.50 3.62 11.39
N VAL A 80 -4.00 4.85 11.17
CA VAL A 80 -3.19 6.02 10.84
C VAL A 80 -3.37 7.09 11.91
N ASP A 81 -2.30 7.35 12.66
CA ASP A 81 -2.20 8.53 13.52
C ASP A 81 -1.86 9.75 12.65
N THR A 82 -2.86 10.59 12.38
CA THR A 82 -2.70 11.76 11.51
C THR A 82 -1.85 12.85 12.17
N GLN A 83 -1.89 12.99 13.50
CA GLN A 83 -1.08 13.98 14.21
C GLN A 83 0.40 13.64 14.08
N LEU A 84 0.76 12.38 14.29
CA LEU A 84 2.14 11.90 14.12
C LEU A 84 2.61 12.04 12.67
N LEU A 85 1.74 11.74 11.70
CA LEU A 85 2.06 11.85 10.28
C LEU A 85 2.30 13.31 9.87
N GLU A 86 1.47 14.25 10.34
CA GLU A 86 1.64 15.68 10.11
C GLU A 86 2.96 16.20 10.71
N ASP A 87 3.27 15.82 11.96
CA ASP A 87 4.53 16.18 12.61
C ASP A 87 5.74 15.64 11.87
N ALA A 88 5.69 14.38 11.46
CA ALA A 88 6.76 13.76 10.70
C ALA A 88 6.95 14.41 9.32
N THR A 89 5.85 14.84 8.69
CA THR A 89 5.86 15.61 7.44
C THR A 89 6.54 16.98 7.62
N ARG A 90 6.20 17.73 8.68
CA ARG A 90 6.84 19.02 9.00
C ARG A 90 8.35 18.86 9.21
N ARG A 91 8.77 17.80 9.92
CA ARG A 91 10.18 17.49 10.18
C ARG A 91 10.93 17.10 8.91
N GLU A 92 10.34 16.28 8.04
CA GLU A 92 10.97 15.89 6.78
C GLU A 92 11.15 17.10 5.86
N ALA A 93 10.12 17.94 5.71
CA ALA A 93 10.19 19.17 4.92
C ALA A 93 11.28 20.14 5.42
N ALA A 94 11.38 20.32 6.74
CA ALA A 94 12.42 21.17 7.35
C ALA A 94 13.84 20.60 7.17
N SER A 95 13.98 19.27 7.03
CA SER A 95 15.28 18.61 6.85
C SER A 95 15.89 18.80 5.46
N GLY A 96 15.17 19.40 4.51
CA GLY A 96 15.68 19.71 3.17
C GLY A 96 16.06 18.48 2.32
N ARG A 97 15.68 17.26 2.76
CA ARG A 97 15.88 16.05 1.98
C ARG A 97 14.94 16.08 0.78
N ARG A 98 15.52 16.20 -0.41
CA ARG A 98 14.89 15.83 -1.67
C ARG A 98 15.21 14.38 -1.99
#